data_AF-A0A9P9AI93-F1
#
_entry.id   AF-A0A9P9AI93-F1
#
_cell.length_a   1.000
_cell.length_b   1.000
_cell.length_c   1.000
_cell.angle_alpha   90.00
_cell.angle_beta   90.00
_cell.angle_gamma   90.00
#
_symmetry.space_group_name_H-M   'P 1'
#
loop_
_entity.id
_entity.type
_entity.pdbx_description
1 polymer ?
#
loop_
_entity_poly.entity_id
_entity_poly.type
_entity_poly.pdbx_seq_one_letter_code
_entity_poly.pdbx_strand_id
1 'polypeptide(L)'
;MPPTRQSNAERTRARNECRQRLSNHINQKLGLKIKPLDIRLNPRSTDPYSWNILAGNEESFQAIFAKNLSDHSIGIYRFLCREVGQTFEAVSSRPACSIGNPTPPMHPTPGPPISSLASHRPQLIRPDNSFGAIIEQLKRENMRLSQQLSELISQKEAELERRLALEEENGILHSKQQPLEEQVRHHASIAEHYKGVVSRCFSGLFPVLEDLRKGTLLEVSGGDEAIETNRQYYDYENA
;
A
#
# COMPACT_ATOMS: atom_id res chain seq x y z
N MET A 1 -18.31 19.69 31.26
CA MET A 1 -17.27 19.90 30.22
C MET A 1 -17.20 18.64 29.38
N PRO A 2 -17.57 18.67 28.09
CA PRO A 2 -17.49 17.48 27.24
C PRO A 2 -16.02 17.09 27.02
N PRO A 3 -15.69 15.79 26.98
CA PRO A 3 -14.32 15.34 26.77
C PRO A 3 -13.83 15.79 25.40
N THR A 4 -12.70 16.51 25.37
CA THR A 4 -12.02 16.90 24.15
C THR A 4 -11.67 15.64 23.37
N ARG A 5 -12.28 15.46 22.20
CA ARG A 5 -11.94 14.36 21.27
C ARG A 5 -10.41 14.34 21.11
N GLN A 6 -9.79 13.19 21.42
CA GLN A 6 -8.33 13.01 21.46
C GLN A 6 -7.60 13.58 20.21
N SER A 7 -8.25 13.50 19.05
CA SER A 7 -7.79 14.10 17.78
C SER A 7 -7.57 15.62 17.84
N ASN A 8 -8.45 16.39 18.50
CA ASN A 8 -8.32 17.84 18.63
C ASN A 8 -7.17 18.23 19.57
N ALA A 9 -6.95 17.43 20.63
CA ALA A 9 -5.83 17.61 21.55
C ALA A 9 -4.50 17.33 20.83
N GLU A 10 -4.44 16.26 20.03
CA GLU A 10 -3.26 15.94 19.22
C GLU A 10 -2.93 17.04 18.21
N ARG A 11 -3.94 17.55 17.48
CA ARG A 11 -3.76 18.67 16.55
C ARG A 11 -3.21 19.91 17.26
N THR A 12 -3.73 20.22 18.45
CA THR A 12 -3.27 21.37 19.24
C THR A 12 -1.82 21.21 19.67
N ARG A 13 -1.44 20.01 20.15
CA ARG A 13 -0.06 19.69 20.53
C ARG A 13 0.89 19.83 19.34
N ALA A 14 0.58 19.22 18.20
CA ALA A 14 1.41 19.28 17.00
C ALA A 14 1.58 20.71 16.47
N ARG A 15 0.52 21.54 16.53
CA ARG A 15 0.61 22.95 16.16
C ARG A 15 1.57 23.72 17.07
N ASN A 16 1.49 23.50 18.38
CA ASN A 16 2.34 24.20 19.34
C ASN A 16 3.81 23.79 19.18
N GLU A 17 4.06 22.50 18.97
CA GLU A 17 5.39 21.98 18.66
C GLU A 17 5.96 22.61 17.38
N CYS A 18 5.15 22.70 16.33
CA CYS A 18 5.53 23.35 15.08
C CYS A 18 5.89 24.83 15.29
N ARG A 19 5.07 25.58 16.02
CA ARG A 19 5.37 26.97 16.39
C ARG A 19 6.70 27.09 17.13
N GLN A 20 6.95 26.19 18.08
CA GLN A 20 8.19 26.20 18.85
C GLN A 20 9.40 25.90 17.96
N ARG A 21 9.28 24.91 17.06
CA ARG A 21 10.37 24.54 16.14
C ARG A 21 10.73 25.68 15.19
N LEU A 22 9.74 26.35 14.62
CA LEU A 22 9.94 27.50 13.74
C LEU A 22 10.56 28.69 14.49
N SER A 23 10.05 29.00 15.69
CA SER A 23 10.61 30.03 16.57
C SER A 23 12.08 29.75 16.91
N ASN A 24 12.40 28.51 17.27
CA ASN A 24 13.77 28.10 17.56
C ASN A 24 14.68 28.25 16.34
N HIS A 25 14.21 27.89 15.14
CA HIS A 25 14.98 28.03 13.91
C HIS A 25 15.28 29.51 13.61
N ILE A 26 14.29 30.40 13.75
CA ILE A 26 14.50 31.85 13.58
C ILE A 26 15.53 32.37 14.58
N ASN A 27 15.46 31.96 15.85
CA ASN A 27 16.44 32.36 16.85
C ASN A 27 17.85 31.83 16.54
N GLN A 28 17.96 30.57 16.10
CA GLN A 28 19.24 29.96 15.74
C GLN A 28 19.87 30.60 14.49
N LYS A 29 19.07 30.89 13.47
CA LYS A 29 19.56 31.41 12.18
C LYS A 29 19.78 32.92 12.19
N LEU A 30 18.90 33.68 12.85
CA LEU A 30 18.88 35.14 12.80
C LEU A 30 19.17 35.81 14.15
N GLY A 31 19.25 35.05 15.26
CA GLY A 31 19.40 35.61 16.61
C GLY A 31 18.13 36.31 17.15
N LEU A 32 16.99 36.14 16.48
CA LEU A 32 15.73 36.82 16.83
C LEU A 32 14.87 35.95 17.75
N LYS A 33 14.59 36.46 18.96
CA LYS A 33 13.69 35.81 19.93
C LYS A 33 12.23 36.20 19.66
N ILE A 34 11.56 35.44 18.81
CA ILE A 34 10.13 35.61 18.50
C ILE A 34 9.32 34.55 19.27
N LYS A 35 8.24 34.97 19.94
CA LYS A 35 7.38 34.02 20.68
C LYS A 35 6.71 33.05 19.70
N PRO A 36 6.56 31.76 20.05
CA PRO A 36 5.90 30.77 19.20
C PRO A 36 4.50 31.20 18.68
N LEU A 37 3.74 31.93 19.51
CA LEU A 37 2.41 32.43 19.16
C LEU A 37 2.43 33.51 18.07
N ASP A 38 3.52 34.25 17.97
CA ASP A 38 3.69 35.36 17.03
C ASP A 38 4.26 34.90 15.67
N ILE A 39 4.61 33.61 15.55
CA ILE A 39 5.10 33.02 14.31
C ILE A 39 3.99 32.99 13.25
N ARG A 40 4.33 33.52 12.07
CA ARG A 40 3.55 33.53 10.84
C ARG A 40 4.26 32.73 9.74
N LEU A 41 3.49 31.96 8.97
CA LEU A 41 3.96 31.35 7.72
C LEU A 41 4.00 32.34 6.56
N ASN A 42 3.18 33.39 6.62
CA ASN A 42 3.25 34.57 5.76
C ASN A 42 3.59 35.80 6.59
N PRO A 43 4.88 36.07 6.86
CA PRO A 43 5.29 37.28 7.56
C PRO A 43 4.92 38.53 6.76
N ARG A 44 4.51 39.58 7.45
CA ARG A 44 4.26 40.90 6.88
C ARG A 44 5.58 41.60 6.59
N SER A 45 5.55 42.63 5.76
CA SER A 45 6.71 43.50 5.52
C SER A 45 7.25 44.18 6.79
N THR A 46 6.44 44.27 7.85
CA THR A 46 6.83 44.80 9.16
C THR A 46 7.47 43.78 10.08
N ASP A 47 7.33 42.48 9.78
CA ASP A 47 7.91 41.42 10.60
C ASP A 47 9.44 41.36 10.36
N PRO A 48 10.24 41.00 11.38
CA PRO A 48 11.70 41.07 11.28
C PRO A 48 12.33 39.90 10.50
N TYR A 49 11.51 38.97 10.00
CA TYR A 49 11.94 37.77 9.30
C TYR A 49 10.98 37.43 8.14
N SER A 50 11.53 36.78 7.12
CA SER A 50 10.80 36.20 6.00
C SER A 50 11.25 34.74 5.82
N TRP A 51 10.51 33.98 5.02
CA TRP A 51 10.89 32.61 4.68
C TRP A 51 11.50 32.58 3.28
N ASN A 52 12.68 31.98 3.16
CA ASN A 52 13.32 31.67 1.89
C ASN A 52 13.12 30.18 1.59
N ILE A 53 12.55 29.86 0.44
CA ILE A 53 12.39 28.47 -0.02
C ILE A 53 13.62 28.12 -0.84
N LEU A 54 14.28 27.01 -0.50
CA LEU A 54 15.44 26.52 -1.23
C LEU A 54 14.96 25.85 -2.54
N ALA A 55 15.74 26.03 -3.61
CA ALA A 55 15.31 25.75 -4.99
C ALA A 55 14.69 24.36 -5.20
N GLY A 56 13.60 24.29 -5.96
CA GLY A 56 12.95 23.06 -6.42
C GLY A 56 11.70 22.63 -5.64
N ASN A 57 11.26 23.43 -4.65
CA ASN A 57 10.08 23.14 -3.82
C ASN A 57 9.06 24.30 -3.73
N GLU A 58 9.23 25.35 -4.53
CA GLU A 58 8.50 26.61 -4.45
C GLU A 58 6.97 26.41 -4.56
N GLU A 59 6.52 25.59 -5.51
CA GLU A 59 5.09 25.31 -5.72
C GLU A 59 4.46 24.62 -4.50
N SER A 60 5.18 23.70 -3.85
CA SER A 60 4.69 22.96 -2.69
C SER A 60 4.53 23.86 -1.47
N PHE A 61 5.46 24.80 -1.27
CA PHE A 61 5.41 25.73 -0.13
C PHE A 61 4.51 26.93 -0.37
N GLN A 62 4.25 27.33 -1.62
CA GLN A 62 3.40 28.48 -1.94
C GLN A 62 1.98 28.31 -1.35
N ALA A 63 1.36 27.15 -1.54
CA ALA A 63 0.03 26.86 -1.01
C ALA A 63 0.01 26.73 0.52
N ILE A 64 1.12 26.28 1.12
CA ILE A 64 1.26 26.14 2.58
C ILE A 64 1.42 27.53 3.21
N PHE A 65 2.32 28.36 2.70
CA PHE A 65 2.62 29.66 3.30
C PHE A 65 1.53 30.70 3.05
N ALA A 66 0.65 30.50 2.06
CA ALA A 66 -0.51 31.37 1.85
C ALA A 66 -1.51 31.39 3.03
N LYS A 67 -1.48 30.38 3.93
CA LYS A 67 -2.44 30.23 5.04
C LYS A 67 -1.80 30.48 6.41
N ASN A 68 -2.62 30.72 7.43
CA ASN A 68 -2.12 30.81 8.80
C ASN A 68 -1.81 29.41 9.35
N LEU A 69 -0.86 29.36 10.29
CA LEU A 69 -0.49 28.11 10.94
C LEU A 69 -1.68 27.43 11.67
N SER A 70 -2.68 28.17 12.13
CA SER A 70 -3.88 27.58 12.74
C SER A 70 -4.71 26.72 11.78
N ASP A 71 -4.61 26.98 10.47
CA ASP A 71 -5.57 26.51 9.47
C ASP A 71 -5.12 25.21 8.80
N HIS A 72 -3.90 24.75 9.11
CA HIS A 72 -3.33 23.53 8.55
C HIS A 72 -3.66 22.25 9.33
N SER A 73 -3.55 21.12 8.64
CA SER A 73 -3.70 19.79 9.25
C SER A 73 -2.47 19.39 10.07
N ILE A 74 -2.63 18.36 10.90
CA ILE A 74 -1.53 17.77 11.69
C ILE A 74 -0.37 17.29 10.82
N GLY A 75 -0.65 16.76 9.62
CA GLY A 75 0.36 16.31 8.66
C GLY A 75 1.26 17.46 8.19
N ILE A 76 0.68 18.63 7.93
CA ILE A 76 1.44 19.82 7.54
C ILE A 76 2.29 20.35 8.70
N TYR A 77 1.83 20.28 9.95
CA TYR A 77 2.67 20.65 11.10
C TYR A 77 3.92 19.78 11.18
N ARG A 78 3.77 18.46 11.06
CA ARG A 78 4.88 17.51 11.05
C ARG A 78 5.82 17.74 9.87
N PHE A 79 5.26 18.01 8.69
CA PHE A 79 6.04 18.35 7.50
C PHE A 79 6.89 19.61 7.73
N LEU A 80 6.28 20.72 8.15
CA LEU A 80 6.99 21.98 8.43
C LEU A 80 8.08 21.82 9.50
N CYS A 81 7.84 21.04 10.56
CA CYS A 81 8.84 20.76 11.59
C CYS A 81 10.10 20.06 11.06
N ARG A 82 9.92 19.15 10.09
CA ARG A 82 10.99 18.38 9.48
C ARG A 82 11.75 19.22 8.44
N GLU A 83 11.01 19.95 7.64
CA GLU A 83 11.52 20.67 6.47
C GLU A 83 12.23 22.00 6.81
N VAL A 84 11.92 22.60 7.97
CA VAL A 84 12.56 23.86 8.38
C VAL A 84 14.06 23.70 8.57
N GLY A 85 14.84 24.52 7.87
CA GLY A 85 16.29 24.47 7.78
C GLY A 85 16.85 23.48 6.75
N GLN A 86 15.99 22.72 6.08
CA GLN A 86 16.40 21.78 5.02
C GLN A 86 15.93 22.22 3.64
N THR A 87 14.65 22.63 3.52
CA THR A 87 14.03 23.02 2.24
C THR A 87 13.49 24.44 2.27
N PHE A 88 13.32 25.02 3.46
CA PHE A 88 13.10 26.46 3.62
C PHE A 88 13.77 26.95 4.90
N GLU A 89 14.15 28.21 4.95
CA GLU A 89 14.83 28.79 6.10
C GLU A 89 14.38 30.23 6.39
N ALA A 90 14.63 30.68 7.62
CA ALA A 90 14.37 32.05 8.01
C ALA A 90 15.47 32.99 7.50
N VAL A 91 15.07 34.08 6.84
CA VAL A 91 15.95 35.16 6.38
C VAL A 91 15.52 36.49 6.98
N SER A 92 16.46 37.44 7.12
CA SER A 92 16.10 38.78 7.63
C SER A 92 15.31 39.56 6.57
N SER A 93 14.17 40.13 6.97
CA SER A 93 13.38 41.03 6.11
C SER A 93 13.94 42.44 6.04
N ARG A 94 14.88 42.78 6.94
CA ARG A 94 15.57 44.05 6.88
C ARG A 94 16.69 43.94 5.83
N PRO A 95 16.74 44.83 4.84
CA PRO A 95 17.93 44.92 4.01
C PRO A 95 19.11 45.19 4.94
N ALA A 96 20.19 44.42 4.80
CA ALA A 96 21.42 44.67 5.52
C ALA A 96 21.86 46.10 5.18
N CYS A 97 21.66 47.06 6.08
CA CYS A 97 22.24 48.38 5.95
C CYS A 97 23.75 48.20 6.00
N SER A 98 24.39 48.25 4.83
CA SER A 98 25.82 48.43 4.71
C SER A 98 26.20 49.76 5.38
N ILE A 99 27.05 49.63 6.40
CA ILE A 99 27.73 50.68 7.13
C ILE A 99 28.55 51.55 6.15
N GLY A 100 28.47 52.88 6.25
CA GLY A 100 29.51 53.79 5.74
C GLY A 100 29.09 55.17 5.25
N ASN A 101 28.86 56.08 6.21
CA ASN A 101 29.34 57.49 6.25
C ASN A 101 28.33 58.66 6.28
N PRO A 102 28.51 59.63 7.20
CA PRO A 102 27.65 60.80 7.40
C PRO A 102 28.25 62.11 6.82
N THR A 103 27.45 62.97 6.18
CA THR A 103 27.04 64.32 6.67
C THR A 103 26.36 65.18 5.58
N PRO A 104 25.52 66.18 5.97
CA PRO A 104 24.62 66.99 5.12
C PRO A 104 25.07 68.49 5.08
N PRO A 105 24.24 69.55 4.87
CA PRO A 105 22.94 69.74 4.20
C PRO A 105 22.95 70.92 3.16
N MET A 106 21.81 71.20 2.52
CA MET A 106 21.21 72.55 2.23
C MET A 106 20.53 72.63 0.85
N HIS A 107 19.19 72.61 0.82
CA HIS A 107 18.33 73.67 0.25
C HIS A 107 16.84 73.25 0.30
N PRO A 108 15.93 74.10 0.83
CA PRO A 108 14.49 73.86 0.75
C PRO A 108 13.90 74.44 -0.54
N THR A 109 13.16 73.61 -1.29
CA THR A 109 12.32 74.06 -2.41
C THR A 109 10.87 73.68 -2.10
N PRO A 110 9.88 74.59 -2.24
CA PRO A 110 8.49 74.31 -1.90
C PRO A 110 7.81 73.46 -2.98
N GLY A 111 7.18 72.34 -2.58
CA GLY A 111 6.33 71.53 -3.45
C GLY A 111 4.88 72.04 -3.53
N PRO A 112 4.13 71.70 -4.60
CA PRO A 112 2.71 72.01 -4.71
C PRO A 112 1.83 71.04 -3.91
N PRO A 113 0.59 71.42 -3.52
CA PRO A 113 -0.20 70.73 -2.53
C PRO A 113 -0.90 69.47 -3.04
N ILE A 114 -1.02 68.52 -2.11
CA ILE A 114 -1.80 67.27 -2.17
C ILE A 114 -3.29 67.60 -2.09
N SER A 115 -4.10 67.14 -3.05
CA SER A 115 -5.49 66.71 -2.83
C SER A 115 -6.11 66.16 -4.12
N SER A 116 -6.18 64.83 -4.26
CA SER A 116 -7.31 64.17 -4.93
C SER A 116 -7.31 62.66 -4.64
N LEU A 117 -7.71 62.29 -3.41
CA LEU A 117 -8.17 60.95 -3.10
C LEU A 117 -9.63 60.83 -3.57
N ALA A 118 -9.83 60.70 -4.88
CA ALA A 118 -11.12 60.35 -5.45
C ALA A 118 -11.25 58.82 -5.51
N SER A 119 -11.84 58.28 -4.44
CA SER A 119 -12.83 57.20 -4.46
C SER A 119 -12.64 56.12 -5.54
N HIS A 120 -11.67 55.22 -5.32
CA HIS A 120 -11.73 53.90 -5.93
C HIS A 120 -12.54 53.01 -5.01
N ARG A 121 -13.86 53.01 -5.27
CA ARG A 121 -14.83 52.02 -4.81
C ARG A 121 -14.19 50.62 -4.89
N PRO A 122 -14.10 49.84 -3.80
CA PRO A 122 -13.80 48.42 -3.94
C PRO A 122 -14.94 47.82 -4.75
N GLN A 123 -14.65 47.44 -5.99
CA GLN A 123 -15.58 46.64 -6.76
C GLN A 123 -15.87 45.38 -5.95
N LEU A 124 -17.16 45.12 -5.73
CA LEU A 124 -17.63 43.89 -5.13
C LEU A 124 -16.91 42.72 -5.80
N ILE A 125 -16.16 41.98 -4.98
CA ILE A 125 -15.60 40.69 -5.34
C ILE A 125 -16.74 39.85 -5.94
N ARG A 126 -16.49 39.37 -7.16
CA ARG A 126 -17.37 38.49 -7.94
C ARG A 126 -17.95 37.35 -7.09
N PRO A 127 -19.19 36.92 -7.35
CA PRO A 127 -19.97 36.08 -6.43
C PRO A 127 -19.72 34.57 -6.57
N ASP A 128 -18.47 34.10 -6.72
CA ASP A 128 -18.22 32.65 -6.85
C ASP A 128 -17.51 32.03 -5.64
N ASN A 129 -16.96 32.83 -4.71
CA ASN A 129 -16.03 32.31 -3.68
C ASN A 129 -16.32 32.84 -2.26
N SER A 130 -17.58 33.07 -1.90
CA SER A 130 -17.93 33.46 -0.52
C SER A 130 -17.40 32.42 0.47
N PHE A 131 -16.85 32.86 1.61
CA PHE A 131 -16.38 31.96 2.68
C PHE A 131 -17.45 30.92 3.08
N GLY A 132 -18.73 31.31 3.04
CA GLY A 132 -19.85 30.38 3.27
C GLY A 132 -19.94 29.28 2.21
N ALA A 133 -19.74 29.60 0.94
CA ALA A 133 -19.75 28.63 -0.15
C ALA A 133 -18.61 27.60 -0.02
N ILE A 134 -17.43 28.05 0.40
CA ILE A 134 -16.27 27.17 0.65
C ILE A 134 -16.52 26.25 1.84
N ILE A 135 -17.13 26.75 2.93
CA ILE A 135 -17.49 25.93 4.09
C ILE A 135 -18.49 24.84 3.70
N GLU A 136 -19.53 25.20 2.94
CA GLU A 136 -20.54 24.23 2.48
C GLU A 136 -19.97 23.22 1.47
N GLN A 137 -19.01 23.64 0.63
CA GLN A 137 -18.27 22.70 -0.21
C GLN A 137 -17.46 21.70 0.62
N LEU A 138 -16.67 22.17 1.58
CA LEU A 138 -15.86 21.30 2.45
C LEU A 138 -16.72 20.35 3.27
N LYS A 139 -17.88 20.79 3.76
CA LYS A 139 -18.84 19.92 4.45
C LYS A 139 -19.37 18.82 3.54
N ARG A 140 -19.75 19.15 2.30
CA ARG A 140 -20.22 18.18 1.30
C ARG A 140 -19.12 17.18 0.96
N GLU A 141 -17.90 17.64 0.73
CA GLU A 141 -16.75 16.76 0.46
C GLU A 141 -16.44 15.84 1.64
N ASN A 142 -16.47 16.37 2.87
CA ASN A 142 -16.23 15.56 4.06
C ASN A 142 -17.32 14.51 4.27
N MET A 143 -18.59 14.87 4.01
CA MET A 143 -19.71 13.92 4.02
C MET A 143 -19.53 12.83 2.97
N ARG A 144 -19.16 13.22 1.74
CA ARG A 144 -18.90 12.27 0.63
C ARG A 144 -17.74 11.33 0.96
N LEU A 145 -16.62 11.87 1.44
CA LEU A 145 -15.44 11.08 1.81
C LEU A 145 -15.74 10.14 2.98
N SER A 146 -16.51 10.62 3.98
CA SER A 146 -16.93 9.79 5.11
C SER A 146 -17.84 8.64 4.66
N GLN A 147 -18.76 8.89 3.74
CA GLN A 147 -19.60 7.85 3.13
C GLN A 147 -18.76 6.83 2.36
N GLN A 148 -17.83 7.29 1.50
CA GLN A 148 -16.92 6.41 0.76
C GLN A 148 -16.06 5.57 1.68
N LEU A 149 -15.56 6.13 2.79
CA LEU A 149 -14.80 5.37 3.78
C LEU A 149 -15.66 4.31 4.45
N SER A 150 -16.89 4.63 4.86
CA SER A 150 -17.78 3.64 5.48
C SER A 150 -18.13 2.50 4.52
N GLU A 151 -18.36 2.82 3.25
CA GLU A 151 -18.64 1.84 2.21
C GLU A 151 -17.42 0.94 1.97
N LEU A 152 -16.23 1.53 1.86
CA LEU A 152 -15.01 0.77 1.62
C LEU A 152 -14.66 -0.14 2.81
N ILE A 153 -14.88 0.32 4.04
CA ILE A 153 -14.71 -0.50 5.24
C ILE A 153 -15.65 -1.69 5.19
N SER A 154 -16.95 -1.48 4.93
CA SER A 154 -17.94 -2.55 4.83
C SER A 154 -17.60 -3.55 3.72
N GLN A 155 -17.17 -3.07 2.55
CA GLN A 155 -16.73 -3.93 1.46
C GLN A 155 -15.50 -4.78 1.84
N LYS A 156 -14.54 -4.18 2.55
CA LYS A 156 -13.33 -4.89 2.98
C LYS A 156 -13.63 -5.92 4.07
N GLU A 157 -14.56 -5.63 4.96
CA GLU A 157 -15.01 -6.56 6.00
C GLU A 157 -15.70 -7.78 5.37
N ALA A 158 -16.64 -7.56 4.45
CA ALA A 158 -17.31 -8.64 3.73
C ALA A 158 -16.34 -9.49 2.87
N GLU A 159 -15.32 -8.87 2.29
CA GLU A 159 -14.26 -9.59 1.57
C GLU A 159 -13.39 -10.42 2.50
N LEU A 160 -13.07 -9.91 3.70
CA LEU A 160 -12.30 -10.65 4.69
C LEU A 160 -13.07 -11.88 5.19
N GLU A 161 -14.35 -11.71 5.52
CA GLU A 161 -15.23 -12.82 5.92
C GLU A 161 -15.31 -13.90 4.84
N ARG A 162 -15.46 -13.50 3.57
CA ARG A 162 -15.46 -14.43 2.43
C ARG A 162 -14.14 -15.20 2.34
N ARG A 163 -13.01 -14.53 2.50
CA ARG A 163 -11.68 -15.17 2.45
C ARG A 163 -11.49 -16.19 3.55
N LEU A 164 -11.88 -15.84 4.78
CA LEU A 164 -11.77 -16.75 5.92
C LEU A 164 -12.63 -18.00 5.73
N ALA A 165 -13.87 -17.85 5.23
CA ALA A 165 -14.73 -18.99 4.91
C ALA A 165 -14.11 -19.92 3.85
N LEU A 166 -13.52 -19.34 2.80
CA LEU A 166 -12.83 -20.12 1.76
C LEU A 166 -11.57 -20.82 2.28
N GLU A 167 -10.80 -20.18 3.16
CA GLU A 167 -9.62 -20.79 3.79
C GLU A 167 -10.00 -21.97 4.69
N GLU A 168 -11.10 -21.85 5.44
CA GLU A 168 -11.64 -22.94 6.25
C GLU A 168 -12.11 -24.12 5.39
N GLU A 169 -12.91 -23.85 4.34
CA GLU A 169 -13.37 -24.89 3.41
C GLU A 169 -12.19 -25.60 2.72
N ASN A 170 -11.19 -24.84 2.29
CA ASN A 170 -10.00 -25.40 1.65
C ASN A 170 -9.19 -26.27 2.63
N GLY A 171 -9.09 -25.85 3.90
CA GLY A 171 -8.49 -26.67 4.95
C GLY A 171 -9.22 -28.01 5.14
N ILE A 172 -10.56 -27.99 5.12
CA ILE A 172 -11.38 -29.21 5.21
C ILE A 172 -11.17 -30.11 3.99
N LEU A 173 -11.16 -29.54 2.78
CA LEU A 173 -10.92 -30.29 1.54
C LEU A 173 -9.54 -30.94 1.55
N HIS A 174 -8.51 -30.21 1.94
CA HIS A 174 -7.15 -30.75 2.05
C HIS A 174 -7.06 -31.90 3.07
N SER A 175 -7.71 -31.77 4.22
CA SER A 175 -7.77 -32.83 5.24
C SER A 175 -8.45 -34.10 4.72
N LYS A 176 -9.46 -33.97 3.86
CA LYS A 176 -10.11 -35.12 3.18
C LYS A 176 -9.27 -35.69 2.04
N GLN A 177 -8.54 -34.86 1.32
CA GLN A 177 -7.74 -35.25 0.16
C GLN A 177 -6.50 -36.06 0.56
N GLN A 178 -5.79 -35.68 1.62
CA GLN A 178 -4.57 -36.37 2.08
C GLN A 178 -4.73 -37.89 2.29
N PRO A 179 -5.72 -38.38 3.07
CA PRO A 179 -5.86 -39.82 3.30
C PRO A 179 -6.26 -40.58 2.03
N LEU A 180 -7.04 -39.96 1.13
CA LEU A 180 -7.39 -40.57 -0.16
C LEU A 180 -6.16 -40.72 -1.05
N GLU A 181 -5.30 -39.70 -1.11
CA GLU A 181 -4.04 -39.76 -1.85
C GLU A 181 -3.09 -40.83 -1.27
N GLU A 182 -3.06 -40.97 0.05
CA GLU A 182 -2.26 -42.02 0.70
C GLU A 182 -2.79 -43.42 0.38
N GLN A 183 -4.12 -43.62 0.42
CA GLN A 183 -4.74 -44.88 0.02
C GLN A 183 -4.45 -45.23 -1.44
N VAL A 184 -4.59 -44.28 -2.36
CA VAL A 184 -4.27 -44.50 -3.78
C VAL A 184 -2.80 -44.89 -3.95
N ARG A 185 -1.89 -44.20 -3.25
CA ARG A 185 -0.45 -44.52 -3.27
C ARG A 185 -0.16 -45.92 -2.72
N HIS A 186 -0.82 -46.28 -1.63
CA HIS A 186 -0.69 -47.59 -1.00
C HIS A 186 -1.17 -48.71 -1.95
N HIS A 187 -2.36 -48.55 -2.54
CA HIS A 187 -2.89 -49.51 -3.51
C HIS A 187 -2.03 -49.61 -4.77
N ALA A 188 -1.52 -48.51 -5.29
CA ALA A 188 -0.61 -48.51 -6.43
C ALA A 188 0.69 -49.29 -6.12
N SER A 189 1.26 -49.10 -4.92
CA SER A 189 2.44 -49.84 -4.46
C SER A 189 2.17 -51.36 -4.38
N ILE A 190 1.03 -51.75 -3.82
CA ILE A 190 0.62 -53.17 -3.75
C ILE A 190 0.46 -53.76 -5.16
N ALA A 191 -0.20 -53.03 -6.06
CA ALA A 191 -0.42 -53.48 -7.43
C ALA A 191 0.91 -53.71 -8.17
N GLU A 192 1.86 -52.78 -8.04
CA GLU A 192 3.20 -52.92 -8.64
C GLU A 192 4.00 -54.07 -7.99
N HIS A 193 3.87 -54.28 -6.68
CA HIS A 193 4.49 -55.43 -6.01
C HIS A 193 4.00 -56.75 -6.62
N TYR A 194 2.68 -56.95 -6.70
CA TYR A 194 2.11 -58.19 -7.24
C TYR A 194 2.40 -58.36 -8.73
N LYS A 195 2.34 -57.28 -9.52
CA LYS A 195 2.77 -57.29 -10.92
C LYS A 195 4.21 -57.75 -11.07
N GLY A 196 5.11 -57.32 -10.18
CA GLY A 196 6.49 -57.79 -10.12
C GLY A 196 6.61 -59.28 -9.73
N VAL A 197 5.84 -59.74 -8.74
CA VAL A 197 5.79 -61.16 -8.33
C VAL A 197 5.34 -62.03 -9.50
N VAL A 198 4.22 -61.68 -10.13
CA VAL A 198 3.65 -62.38 -11.29
C VAL A 198 4.66 -62.45 -12.43
N SER A 199 5.30 -61.32 -12.77
CA SER A 199 6.33 -61.27 -13.81
C SER A 199 7.48 -62.23 -13.53
N ARG A 200 7.94 -62.33 -12.27
CA ARG A 200 8.99 -63.28 -11.87
C ARG A 200 8.53 -64.73 -11.99
N CYS A 201 7.33 -65.06 -11.49
CA CYS A 201 6.76 -66.40 -11.60
C CYS A 201 6.71 -66.86 -13.06
N PHE A 202 6.17 -66.04 -13.96
CA PHE A 202 6.09 -66.39 -15.37
C PHE A 202 7.45 -66.42 -16.06
N SER A 203 8.39 -65.54 -15.70
CA SER A 203 9.75 -65.59 -16.27
C SER A 203 10.50 -66.89 -15.95
N GLY A 204 10.26 -67.49 -14.78
CA GLY A 204 10.84 -68.79 -14.40
C GLY A 204 10.04 -69.99 -14.91
N LEU A 205 8.72 -69.86 -15.07
CA LEU A 205 7.86 -70.94 -15.58
C LEU A 205 8.02 -71.14 -17.09
N PHE A 206 8.24 -70.04 -17.84
CA PHE A 206 8.26 -70.07 -19.30
C PHE A 206 9.37 -70.99 -19.86
N PRO A 207 10.62 -70.95 -19.37
CA PRO A 207 11.67 -71.87 -19.80
C PRO A 207 11.34 -73.33 -19.47
N VAL A 208 10.77 -73.60 -18.29
CA VAL A 208 10.42 -74.96 -17.86
C VAL A 208 9.32 -75.55 -18.74
N LEU A 209 8.29 -74.76 -19.06
CA LEU A 209 7.23 -75.18 -19.99
C LEU A 209 7.77 -75.38 -21.41
N GLU A 210 8.70 -74.53 -21.83
CA GLU A 210 9.36 -74.62 -23.15
C GLU A 210 10.26 -75.86 -23.25
N ASP A 211 10.97 -76.21 -22.19
CA ASP A 211 11.81 -77.40 -22.11
C ASP A 211 10.97 -78.69 -22.04
N LEU A 212 9.88 -78.70 -21.27
CA LEU A 212 8.89 -79.79 -21.29
C LEU A 212 8.31 -79.96 -22.69
N ARG A 213 7.92 -78.88 -23.38
CA ARG A 213 7.43 -78.92 -24.75
C ARG A 213 8.45 -79.55 -25.70
N LYS A 214 9.72 -79.16 -25.62
CA LYS A 214 10.81 -79.71 -26.45
C LYS A 214 11.10 -81.18 -26.12
N GLY A 215 11.09 -81.56 -24.84
CA GLY A 215 11.27 -82.94 -24.39
C GLY A 215 10.15 -83.85 -24.90
N THR A 216 8.90 -83.39 -24.83
CA THR A 216 7.75 -84.13 -25.39
C THR A 216 7.84 -84.23 -26.93
N LEU A 217 8.38 -83.21 -27.62
CA LEU A 217 8.60 -83.27 -29.07
C LEU A 217 9.71 -84.25 -29.48
N LEU A 218 10.72 -84.44 -28.61
CA LEU A 218 11.82 -85.39 -28.82
C LEU A 218 11.40 -86.83 -28.51
N GLU A 219 10.46 -87.06 -27.58
CA GLU A 219 9.89 -88.39 -27.33
C GLU A 219 8.90 -88.82 -28.42
N VAL A 220 8.18 -87.88 -29.06
CA VAL A 220 7.26 -88.20 -30.18
C VAL A 220 8.01 -88.46 -31.50
N SER A 221 9.27 -88.03 -31.64
CA SER A 221 10.09 -88.31 -32.84
C SER A 221 10.86 -89.63 -32.79
N GLY A 222 10.76 -90.40 -31.70
CA GLY A 222 11.51 -91.64 -31.49
C GLY A 222 10.65 -92.92 -31.41
N GLY A 223 9.34 -92.82 -31.65
CA GLY A 223 8.39 -93.91 -31.41
C GLY A 223 7.29 -94.04 -32.47
N ASP A 224 7.61 -93.85 -33.75
CA ASP A 224 6.73 -94.27 -34.85
C ASP A 224 7.17 -95.65 -35.34
N GLU A 225 6.84 -96.69 -34.57
CA GLU A 225 6.39 -97.96 -35.16
C GLU A 225 5.62 -98.78 -34.14
N ALA A 226 4.39 -99.15 -34.55
CA ALA A 226 3.45 -100.05 -33.89
C ALA A 226 2.76 -99.50 -32.63
N ILE A 227 1.49 -99.11 -32.79
CA ILE A 227 0.36 -100.04 -32.59
C ILE A 227 -0.91 -99.34 -33.11
N GLU A 228 -1.28 -99.80 -34.29
CA GLU A 228 -2.61 -99.75 -34.85
C GLU A 228 -3.53 -100.63 -33.99
N THR A 229 -4.42 -100.05 -33.17
CA THR A 229 -5.76 -100.62 -32.91
C THR A 229 -6.62 -99.73 -32.02
N ASN A 230 -7.90 -99.69 -32.39
CA ASN A 230 -9.07 -99.37 -31.55
C ASN A 230 -9.39 -97.90 -31.23
N ARG A 231 -10.21 -97.30 -32.11
CA ARG A 231 -11.27 -96.38 -31.68
C ARG A 231 -12.55 -96.60 -32.50
N GLN A 232 -13.25 -97.68 -32.17
CA GLN A 232 -14.68 -97.80 -32.36
C GLN A 232 -15.34 -97.67 -30.98
N TYR A 233 -16.53 -97.05 -30.93
CA TYR A 233 -17.47 -96.98 -29.79
C TYR A 233 -17.05 -96.03 -28.63
N TYR A 234 -17.81 -95.03 -28.17
CA TYR A 234 -19.26 -94.75 -28.16
C TYR A 234 -19.50 -93.22 -28.29
N ASP A 235 -20.37 -92.81 -29.22
CA ASP A 235 -21.19 -91.60 -29.07
C ASP A 235 -22.59 -92.10 -28.70
N TYR A 236 -22.96 -91.95 -27.44
CA TYR A 236 -24.34 -92.08 -26.97
C TYR A 236 -24.57 -91.01 -25.90
N GLU A 237 -25.39 -90.04 -26.29
CA GLU A 237 -26.48 -89.44 -25.52
C GLU A 237 -26.17 -88.94 -24.10
N ASN A 238 -26.22 -87.62 -23.94
CA ASN A 238 -26.99 -87.02 -22.85
C ASN A 238 -27.87 -85.90 -23.42
N ALA A 239 -29.17 -86.21 -23.41
CA ALA A 239 -30.29 -85.31 -23.60
C ALA A 239 -30.53 -84.43 -22.37
#